data_AF-F9EE12-F1
#
_entry.id   AF-F9EE12-F1
#
_cell.length_a   1.000
_cell.length_b   1.000
_cell.length_c   1.000
_cell.angle_alpha   90.00
_cell.angle_beta   90.00
_cell.angle_gamma   90.00
#
_symmetry.space_group_name_H-M   'P 1'
#
loop_
_entity.id
_entity.type
_entity.pdbx_description
1 polymer ?
#
loop_
_entity_poly.entity_id
_entity_poly.type
_entity_poly.pdbx_seq_one_letter_code
_entity_poly.pdbx_strand_id
1 'polypeptide(L)'
;MRTLVSRLRAGERARDDSGVPADAATDPVHALALLRQAQASKERLRLRLAGPDGAVQERRVRVLAVEAGRVRIADVVRQTELTVAVHRIVSVVAE
;
A
#
# COMPACT_ATOMS: atom_id res chain seq x y z
N MET A 1 7.68 22.03 -26.63
CA MET A 1 8.47 21.21 -25.67
C MET A 1 8.30 21.64 -24.21
N ARG A 2 8.31 22.95 -23.87
CA ARG A 2 8.14 23.46 -22.48
C ARG A 2 6.89 22.93 -21.75
N THR A 3 5.74 22.90 -22.41
CA THR A 3 4.46 22.47 -21.81
C THR A 3 4.45 21.00 -21.38
N LEU A 4 5.17 20.13 -22.09
CA LEU A 4 5.25 18.71 -21.77
C LEU A 4 6.12 18.48 -20.53
N VAL A 5 7.26 19.18 -20.45
CA VAL A 5 8.17 19.16 -19.30
C VAL A 5 7.50 19.72 -18.05
N SER A 6 6.69 20.78 -18.19
CA SER A 6 5.92 21.33 -17.07
C SER A 6 4.89 20.33 -16.51
N ARG A 7 4.20 19.58 -17.37
CA ARG A 7 3.27 18.52 -16.92
C ARG A 7 4.00 17.35 -16.28
N LEU A 8 5.14 16.94 -16.83
CA LEU A 8 5.98 15.89 -16.26
C LEU A 8 6.43 16.27 -14.84
N ARG A 9 6.96 17.49 -14.65
CA ARG A 9 7.41 17.99 -13.35
C ARG A 9 6.26 18.16 -12.34
N ALA A 10 5.07 18.51 -12.80
CA ALA A 10 3.89 18.56 -11.94
C ALA A 10 3.50 17.15 -11.44
N GLY A 11 3.60 16.15 -12.32
CA GLY A 11 3.41 14.74 -11.95
C GLY A 11 4.48 14.21 -11.01
N GLU A 12 5.74 14.57 -11.20
CA GLU A 12 6.85 14.22 -10.29
C GLU A 12 6.64 14.80 -8.90
N ARG A 13 6.34 16.10 -8.79
CA ARG A 13 6.05 16.72 -7.48
C ARG A 13 4.84 16.10 -6.79
N ALA A 14 3.78 15.80 -7.54
CA ALA A 14 2.61 15.11 -6.97
C ALA A 14 2.94 13.69 -6.49
N ARG A 15 3.91 13.01 -7.11
CA ARG A 15 4.42 11.70 -6.64
C ARG A 15 5.24 11.87 -5.36
N ASP A 16 6.16 12.83 -5.32
CA ASP A 16 6.99 13.11 -4.15
C ASP A 16 6.13 13.54 -2.94
N ASP A 17 5.16 14.45 -3.16
CA ASP A 17 4.21 14.92 -2.14
C ASP A 17 3.29 13.80 -1.64
N SER A 18 3.04 12.78 -2.46
CA SER A 18 2.26 11.62 -2.05
C SER A 18 3.00 10.71 -1.05
N GLY A 19 4.29 10.98 -0.77
CA GLY A 19 5.12 10.19 0.12
C GLY A 19 5.35 8.75 -0.37
N VAL A 20 5.13 8.52 -1.67
CA VAL A 20 5.26 7.23 -2.33
C VAL A 20 6.70 7.13 -2.83
N PRO A 21 7.55 6.27 -2.25
CA PRO A 21 8.92 6.09 -2.74
C PRO A 21 8.90 5.75 -4.24
N ALA A 22 9.92 6.16 -5.00
CA ALA A 22 10.04 5.82 -6.43
C ALA A 22 9.99 4.30 -6.69
N ASP A 23 10.29 3.49 -5.67
CA ASP A 23 10.19 2.03 -5.61
C ASP A 23 8.77 1.48 -5.35
N ALA A 24 7.74 2.32 -5.33
CA ALA A 24 6.37 1.92 -5.00
C ALA A 24 5.65 1.10 -6.09
N ALA A 25 6.33 0.72 -7.15
CA ALA A 25 6.10 -0.62 -7.67
C ALA A 25 6.68 -1.62 -6.65
N THR A 26 6.04 -1.69 -5.47
CA THR A 26 6.57 -2.37 -4.29
C THR A 26 7.12 -3.72 -4.71
N ASP A 27 8.41 -3.97 -4.52
CA ASP A 27 8.98 -5.30 -4.72
C ASP A 27 8.05 -6.29 -4.00
N PRO A 28 7.33 -7.17 -4.74
CA PRO A 28 6.33 -8.03 -4.13
C PRO A 28 6.92 -8.90 -3.03
N VAL A 29 8.21 -9.25 -3.14
CA VAL A 29 8.92 -10.04 -2.12
C VAL A 29 9.14 -9.21 -0.86
N HIS A 30 9.62 -7.97 -0.99
CA HIS A 30 9.77 -7.05 0.12
C HIS A 30 8.44 -6.73 0.81
N ALA A 31 7.38 -6.43 0.06
CA ALA A 31 6.04 -6.19 0.62
C ALA A 31 5.55 -7.38 1.46
N LEU A 32 5.69 -8.59 0.92
CA LEU A 32 5.29 -9.82 1.61
C LEU A 32 6.15 -10.07 2.86
N ALA A 33 7.43 -9.72 2.84
CA ALA A 33 8.29 -9.80 4.01
C ALA A 33 7.80 -8.86 5.13
N LEU A 34 7.49 -7.60 4.82
CA LEU A 34 6.92 -6.64 5.77
C LEU A 34 5.58 -7.11 6.35
N LEU A 35 4.69 -7.63 5.51
CA LEU A 35 3.39 -8.14 5.97
C LEU A 35 3.53 -9.33 6.92
N ARG A 36 4.43 -10.28 6.62
CA ARG A 36 4.72 -11.41 7.51
C ARG A 36 5.37 -10.96 8.81
N GLN A 37 6.28 -9.99 8.74
CA GLN A 37 6.91 -9.43 9.94
C GLN A 37 5.89 -8.74 10.84
N ALA A 38 4.98 -7.94 10.26
CA ALA A 38 3.90 -7.28 11.00
C ALA A 38 2.90 -8.29 11.58
N GLN A 39 2.62 -9.39 10.88
CA GLN A 39 1.79 -10.48 11.41
C GLN A 39 2.43 -11.11 12.66
N ALA A 40 3.73 -11.42 12.61
CA ALA A 40 4.45 -12.05 13.70
C ALA A 40 4.57 -11.13 14.93
N SER A 41 4.87 -9.85 14.70
CA SER A 41 5.02 -8.83 15.76
C SER A 41 3.68 -8.24 16.24
N LYS A 42 2.58 -8.50 15.52
CA LYS A 42 1.25 -7.88 15.74
C LYS A 42 1.26 -6.35 15.61
N GLU A 43 2.19 -5.84 14.82
CA GLU A 43 2.36 -4.41 14.53
C GLU A 43 1.22 -3.87 13.64
N ARG A 44 0.97 -2.57 13.74
CA ARG A 44 0.02 -1.88 12.87
C ARG A 44 0.73 -1.41 11.61
N LEU A 45 0.01 -1.47 10.50
CA LEU A 45 0.49 -1.01 9.20
C LEU A 45 -0.46 0.04 8.64
N ARG A 46 0.11 0.96 7.86
CA ARG A 46 -0.61 1.80 6.91
C ARG A 46 -0.45 1.21 5.52
N LEU A 47 -1.57 0.72 4.97
CA LEU A 47 -1.64 0.17 3.62
C LEU A 47 -2.30 1.16 2.68
N ARG A 48 -1.77 1.28 1.47
CA ARG A 48 -2.46 1.93 0.34
C ARG A 48 -2.92 0.85 -0.63
N LEU A 49 -4.21 0.82 -0.92
CA LEU A 49 -4.86 -0.22 -1.71
C LEU A 49 -5.49 0.38 -2.97
N ALA A 50 -5.27 -0.25 -4.12
CA ALA A 50 -5.98 0.06 -5.34
C ALA A 50 -7.46 -0.37 -5.21
N GLY A 51 -8.36 0.59 -5.35
CA GLY A 51 -9.81 0.40 -5.47
C GLY A 51 -10.20 -0.23 -6.80
N PRO A 52 -11.43 -0.74 -6.92
CA PRO A 52 -11.93 -1.32 -8.17
C PRO A 52 -12.08 -0.29 -9.30
N ASP A 53 -12.21 0.98 -8.94
CA ASP A 53 -12.26 2.17 -9.80
C ASP A 53 -10.87 2.78 -10.08
N GLY A 54 -9.81 2.15 -9.57
CA GLY A 54 -8.45 2.67 -9.64
C GLY A 54 -8.13 3.75 -8.61
N ALA A 55 -9.09 4.16 -7.78
CA ALA A 55 -8.83 5.10 -6.69
C ALA A 55 -7.98 4.44 -5.59
N VAL A 56 -7.00 5.15 -5.05
CA VAL A 56 -6.16 4.62 -3.97
C VAL A 56 -6.82 4.88 -2.62
N GLN A 57 -7.01 3.82 -1.84
CA GLN A 57 -7.59 3.86 -0.49
C GLN A 57 -6.51 3.61 0.55
N GLU A 58 -6.34 4.52 1.51
CA GLU A 58 -5.46 4.31 2.66
C GLU A 58 -6.21 3.63 3.81
N ARG A 59 -5.57 2.68 4.47
CA ARG A 59 -6.12 1.94 5.62
C ARG A 59 -5.07 1.69 6.69
N ARG A 60 -5.45 1.87 7.95
CA ARG A 60 -4.66 1.41 9.11
C ARG A 60 -5.15 0.03 9.51
N VAL A 61 -4.23 -0.94 9.57
CA VAL A 61 -4.60 -2.34 9.68
C VAL A 61 -3.67 -3.13 10.58
N ARG A 62 -4.14 -4.30 11.03
CA ARG A 62 -3.29 -5.39 11.53
C ARG A 62 -3.38 -6.57 10.57
N VAL A 63 -2.25 -7.24 10.34
CA VAL A 63 -2.21 -8.45 9.51
C VAL A 63 -2.68 -9.64 10.34
N LEU A 64 -3.71 -10.33 9.86
CA LEU A 64 -4.25 -11.53 10.51
C LEU A 64 -3.65 -12.80 9.89
N ALA A 65 -3.52 -12.84 8.57
CA ALA A 65 -2.91 -13.94 7.84
C ALA A 65 -2.33 -13.48 6.50
N VAL A 66 -1.21 -14.07 6.09
CA VAL A 66 -0.65 -13.96 4.75
C VAL A 66 -0.81 -15.31 4.06
N GLU A 67 -1.63 -15.35 3.01
CA GLU A 67 -1.95 -16.53 2.20
C GLU A 67 -1.30 -16.41 0.81
N ALA A 68 -1.36 -17.47 0.00
CA ALA A 68 -0.84 -17.45 -1.37
C ALA A 68 -1.61 -16.42 -2.23
N GLY A 69 -1.05 -15.23 -2.40
CA GLY A 69 -1.60 -14.16 -3.23
C GLY A 69 -2.69 -13.29 -2.56
N ARG A 70 -3.04 -13.56 -1.30
CA ARG A 70 -4.02 -12.79 -0.54
C ARG A 70 -3.54 -12.52 0.90
N VAL A 71 -4.07 -11.46 1.50
CA VAL A 71 -3.76 -11.06 2.87
C VAL A 71 -5.07 -10.78 3.59
N ARG A 72 -5.26 -11.43 4.74
CA ARG A 72 -6.38 -11.14 5.63
C ARG A 72 -5.94 -10.11 6.66
N ILE A 73 -6.69 -9.01 6.78
CA ILE A 73 -6.34 -7.85 7.59
C ILE A 73 -7.54 -7.39 8.42
N ALA A 74 -7.29 -6.89 9.62
CA ALA A 74 -8.29 -6.15 10.40
C ALA A 74 -8.05 -4.65 10.22
N ASP A 75 -9.02 -3.94 9.64
CA ASP A 75 -9.02 -2.48 9.55
C ASP A 75 -9.39 -1.91 10.93
N VAL A 76 -8.41 -1.28 11.59
CA VAL A 76 -8.56 -0.86 12.99
C VAL A 76 -9.47 0.36 13.13
N VAL A 77 -9.61 1.16 12.07
CA VAL A 77 -10.46 2.35 12.07
C VAL A 77 -11.91 1.93 11.81
N ARG A 78 -12.11 1.05 10.83
CA ARG A 78 -13.45 0.61 10.42
C ARG A 78 -13.98 -0.60 11.20
N GLN A 79 -13.17 -1.17 12.09
CA GLN A 79 -13.52 -2.32 12.92
C GLN A 79 -14.07 -3.50 12.11
N THR A 80 -13.43 -3.78 10.96
CA THR A 80 -13.88 -4.81 10.03
C THR A 80 -12.70 -5.60 9.48
N GLU A 81 -12.93 -6.86 9.16
CA GLU A 81 -11.94 -7.70 8.50
C GLU A 81 -12.08 -7.64 6.98
N LEU A 82 -10.96 -7.63 6.28
CA LEU A 82 -10.92 -7.65 4.82
C LEU A 82 -9.90 -8.67 4.33
N THR A 83 -10.18 -9.24 3.16
CA THR A 83 -9.21 -10.03 2.40
C THR A 83 -8.82 -9.25 1.15
N VAL A 84 -7.52 -8.97 1.00
CA VAL A 84 -6.97 -8.13 -0.07
C VAL A 84 -6.03 -8.96 -0.93
N ALA A 85 -6.14 -8.84 -2.25
CA ALA A 85 -5.18 -9.45 -3.16
C ALA A 85 -3.86 -8.67 -3.12
N VAL A 86 -2.72 -9.37 -3.12
CA VAL A 86 -1.39 -8.76 -3.00
C VAL A 86 -1.13 -7.74 -4.10
N HIS A 87 -1.57 -8.01 -5.33
CA HIS A 87 -1.42 -7.09 -6.46
C HIS A 87 -2.22 -5.78 -6.34
N ARG A 88 -3.15 -5.67 -5.39
CA ARG A 88 -3.88 -4.43 -5.09
C ARG A 88 -3.15 -3.57 -4.06
N ILE A 89 -2.09 -4.08 -3.43
CA ILE A 89 -1.32 -3.33 -2.45
C ILE A 89 -0.37 -2.41 -3.21
N VAL A 90 -0.65 -1.11 -3.12
CA VAL A 90 0.16 -0.05 -3.74
C VAL A 90 1.38 0.23 -2.87
N SER A 91 1.23 0.24 -1.54
CA SER A 91 2.34 0.39 -0.61
C SER A 91 2.04 -0.19 0.77
N VAL A 92 3.10 -0.53 1.49
CA VAL A 92 3.09 -1.02 2.88
C VAL A 92 4.03 -0.15 3.72
N VAL A 93 3.54 0.42 4.80
CA VAL A 93 4.35 1.25 5.71
C VAL A 93 4.03 0.87 7.16
N ALA A 94 5.05 0.68 7.99
CA ALA A 94 4.88 0.50 9.43
C ALA A 94 4.35 1.79 10.10
N GLU A 95 3.55 1.67 11.16
CA GLU A 95 3.03 2.82 11.91
C GLU A 95 3.98 3.25 13.03
#